data_AF-A0A3D6DGQ5-F1
#
_entry.id   AF-A0A3D6DGQ5-F1
#
_cell.length_a   1.000
_cell.length_b   1.000
_cell.length_c   1.000
_cell.angle_alpha   90.00
_cell.angle_beta   90.00
_cell.angle_gamma   90.00
#
_symmetry.space_group_name_H-M   'P 1'
#
loop_
_entity.id
_entity.type
_entity.pdbx_description
1 polymer ?
#
loop_
_entity_poly.entity_id
_entity_poly.type
_entity_poly.pdbx_seq_one_letter_code
_entity_poly.pdbx_strand_id
1 'polypeptide(L)'
;SPAALTWNVLDPFQGTGFELGYTSGRPGSDRIAAAVACQRKDPGGSFVIIDAGTCITIDLLSPGMWRGGAILPGLRLQAAAMKHAGLPELEPDAAQVWPSATEANGALGTNTLHALAAGIPFAAQKSTEAIAREFKALDPCAQVIITGGDAHHFDGVGGWRTFADPNLVLQGCATLLNERNP
;
A
#
# COMPACT_ATOMS: atom_id res chain seq x y z
N SER A 1 45.28 -7.54 5.40
CA SER A 1 44.15 -7.39 6.34
C SER A 1 42.88 -7.37 5.52
N PRO A 2 41.95 -8.32 5.64
CA PRO A 2 40.69 -8.24 4.91
C PRO A 2 39.91 -7.06 5.50
N ALA A 3 39.47 -6.15 4.63
CA ALA A 3 38.59 -5.06 5.03
C ALA A 3 37.35 -5.64 5.72
N ALA A 4 37.06 -5.16 6.92
CA ALA A 4 35.85 -5.53 7.62
C ALA A 4 34.64 -5.16 6.73
N LEU A 5 33.84 -6.16 6.35
CA LEU A 5 32.51 -5.94 5.79
C LEU A 5 31.69 -5.20 6.86
N THR A 6 31.66 -3.88 6.78
CA THR A 6 30.66 -3.09 7.49
C THR A 6 29.34 -3.38 6.81
N TRP A 7 28.50 -4.21 7.45
CA TRP A 7 27.09 -4.31 7.12
C TRP A 7 26.47 -2.93 7.32
N ASN A 8 26.54 -2.09 6.30
CA ASN A 8 25.82 -0.82 6.27
C ASN A 8 24.36 -1.17 6.48
N VAL A 9 23.82 -0.79 7.63
CA VAL A 9 22.37 -0.81 7.87
C VAL A 9 21.73 -0.13 6.68
N LEU A 10 20.81 -0.82 6.01
CA LEU A 10 20.05 -0.24 4.90
C LEU A 10 19.35 1.01 5.41
N ASP A 11 19.85 2.18 5.01
CA ASP A 11 19.15 3.44 5.18
C ASP A 11 18.31 3.68 3.92
N PRO A 12 17.00 3.38 3.94
CA PRO A 12 16.13 3.51 2.78
C PRO A 12 15.92 4.97 2.36
N PHE A 13 16.36 5.94 3.18
CA PHE A 13 16.17 7.36 2.93
C PHE A 13 17.35 8.00 2.17
N GLN A 14 18.41 7.24 1.91
CA GLN A 14 19.58 7.72 1.18
C GLN A 14 19.56 7.23 -0.28
N GLY A 15 19.78 8.14 -1.23
CA GLY A 15 19.81 7.80 -2.66
C GLY A 15 18.42 7.57 -3.26
N THR A 16 17.36 8.06 -2.63
CA THR A 16 15.97 7.87 -3.10
C THR A 16 15.73 8.40 -4.52
N GLY A 17 16.38 9.50 -4.89
CA GLY A 17 16.14 10.22 -6.14
C GLY A 17 14.94 11.17 -6.07
N PHE A 18 14.42 11.42 -4.86
CA PHE A 18 13.34 12.37 -4.57
C PHE A 18 13.47 12.93 -3.14
N GLU A 19 12.90 14.10 -2.91
CA GLU A 19 12.75 14.71 -1.59
C GLU A 19 11.56 14.13 -0.81
N LEU A 20 11.61 14.21 0.52
CA LEU A 20 10.52 13.78 1.40
C LEU A 20 9.67 14.98 1.82
N GLY A 21 8.35 14.91 1.58
CA GLY A 21 7.39 15.97 1.93
C GLY A 21 6.89 15.96 3.37
N TYR A 22 7.29 14.99 4.20
CA TYR A 22 6.95 15.00 5.63
C TYR A 22 7.62 16.19 6.35
N THR A 23 6.82 16.95 7.09
CA THR A 23 7.29 18.13 7.83
C THR A 23 7.97 17.76 9.16
N SER A 24 7.74 16.56 9.66
CA SER A 24 8.37 15.99 10.86
C SER A 24 8.30 14.47 10.85
N GLY A 25 9.16 13.82 11.65
CA GLY A 25 9.25 12.36 11.69
C GLY A 25 9.81 11.76 10.40
N ARG A 26 9.68 10.43 10.26
CA ARG A 26 10.04 9.71 9.03
C ARG A 26 8.90 8.77 8.65
N PRO A 27 8.57 8.63 7.36
CA PRO A 27 7.65 7.60 6.90
C PRO A 27 8.27 6.21 7.10
N GLY A 28 7.43 5.17 7.02
CA GLY A 28 7.90 3.79 7.03
C GLY A 28 8.91 3.52 5.93
N SER A 29 9.90 2.67 6.21
CA SER A 29 10.95 2.28 5.26
C SER A 29 10.40 1.55 4.04
N ASP A 30 9.34 0.77 4.24
CA ASP A 30 8.54 0.07 3.23
C ASP A 30 7.90 1.03 2.21
N ARG A 31 7.27 2.10 2.71
CA ARG A 31 6.66 3.15 1.86
C ARG A 31 7.69 3.84 0.98
N ILE A 32 8.87 4.12 1.54
CA ILE A 32 9.97 4.71 0.77
C ILE A 32 10.54 3.72 -0.23
N ALA A 33 10.70 2.45 0.12
CA ALA A 33 11.17 1.44 -0.82
C ALA A 33 10.21 1.31 -2.03
N ALA A 34 8.89 1.30 -1.80
CA ALA A 34 7.89 1.29 -2.86
C ALA A 34 8.00 2.53 -3.76
N ALA A 35 8.19 3.72 -3.18
CA ALA A 35 8.41 4.96 -3.92
C ALA A 35 9.72 4.95 -4.72
N VAL A 36 10.80 4.39 -4.18
CA VAL A 36 12.08 4.21 -4.90
C VAL A 36 11.91 3.30 -6.11
N ALA A 37 11.19 2.19 -5.98
CA ALA A 37 10.90 1.31 -7.12
C ALA A 37 10.16 2.06 -8.24
N CYS A 38 9.18 2.90 -7.89
CA CYS A 38 8.46 3.73 -8.85
C CYS A 38 9.35 4.82 -9.48
N GLN A 39 10.13 5.54 -8.67
CA GLN A 39 11.08 6.56 -9.14
C GLN A 39 12.12 5.97 -10.11
N ARG A 40 12.56 4.73 -9.89
CA ARG A 40 13.54 4.07 -10.76
C ARG A 40 12.91 3.56 -12.05
N LYS A 41 11.64 3.13 -11.99
CA LYS A 41 10.88 2.71 -13.17
C LYS A 41 10.62 3.88 -14.12
N ASP A 42 10.31 5.05 -13.58
CA ASP A 42 10.11 6.29 -14.35
C ASP A 42 10.49 7.52 -13.53
N PRO A 43 11.73 8.05 -13.68
CA PRO A 43 12.20 9.18 -12.89
C PRO A 43 11.42 10.50 -13.06
N GLY A 44 10.70 10.64 -14.17
CA GLY A 44 9.84 11.80 -14.45
C GLY A 44 8.35 11.51 -14.20
N GLY A 45 8.02 10.31 -13.74
CA GLY A 45 6.66 9.85 -13.54
C GLY A 45 6.05 10.29 -12.21
N SER A 46 4.72 10.34 -12.20
CA SER A 46 3.93 10.51 -10.98
C SER A 46 3.20 9.21 -10.65
N PHE A 47 3.06 8.90 -9.37
CA PHE A 47 2.48 7.66 -8.89
C PHE A 47 1.64 7.85 -7.63
N VAL A 48 0.44 7.27 -7.64
CA VAL A 48 -0.30 6.93 -6.42
C VAL A 48 -0.01 5.48 -6.11
N ILE A 49 0.72 5.23 -5.02
CA ILE A 49 1.21 3.91 -4.65
C ILE A 49 0.36 3.39 -3.50
N ILE A 50 -0.36 2.29 -3.72
CA ILE A 50 -1.23 1.64 -2.75
C ILE A 50 -0.57 0.33 -2.34
N ASP A 51 -0.15 0.19 -1.09
CA ASP A 51 0.30 -1.09 -0.52
C ASP A 51 -0.80 -1.63 0.39
N ALA A 52 -1.43 -2.74 0.00
CA ALA A 52 -2.50 -3.39 0.73
C ALA A 52 -1.96 -4.63 1.45
N GLY A 53 -1.59 -4.47 2.72
CA GLY A 53 -1.14 -5.55 3.60
C GLY A 53 -1.68 -5.38 5.01
N THR A 54 -0.81 -5.53 6.01
CA THR A 54 -1.20 -5.38 7.43
C THR A 54 -1.84 -4.01 7.68
N CYS A 55 -1.22 -2.96 7.17
CA CYS A 55 -1.86 -1.66 6.95
C CYS A 55 -2.09 -1.48 5.44
N ILE A 56 -3.03 -0.62 5.08
CA ILE A 56 -3.14 -0.08 3.74
C ILE A 56 -2.45 1.27 3.73
N THR A 57 -1.38 1.44 2.97
CA THR A 57 -0.73 2.74 2.78
C THR A 57 -1.00 3.27 1.39
N ILE A 58 -1.24 4.57 1.27
CA ILE A 58 -1.49 5.24 0.00
C ILE A 58 -0.53 6.42 -0.06
N ASP A 59 0.37 6.43 -1.02
CA ASP A 59 1.43 7.44 -1.15
C ASP A 59 1.34 8.17 -2.47
N LEU A 60 1.62 9.48 -2.45
CA LEU A 60 1.74 10.28 -3.66
C LEU A 60 3.22 10.60 -3.92
N LEU A 61 3.76 10.04 -4.99
CA LEU A 61 5.05 10.40 -5.56
C LEU A 61 4.81 11.27 -6.78
N SER A 62 5.32 12.50 -6.77
CA SER A 62 5.40 13.37 -7.94
C SER A 62 6.86 13.51 -8.36
N PRO A 63 7.18 14.10 -9.53
CA PRO A 63 8.55 14.15 -10.03
C PRO A 63 9.47 14.84 -9.02
N GLY A 64 10.46 14.08 -8.54
CA GLY A 64 11.45 14.55 -7.56
C GLY A 64 10.94 14.74 -6.13
N MET A 65 9.69 14.40 -5.81
CA MET A 65 9.14 14.57 -4.46
C MET A 65 8.13 13.48 -4.08
N TRP A 66 8.44 12.76 -3.01
CA TRP A 66 7.45 11.98 -2.28
C TRP A 66 6.64 12.93 -1.40
N ARG A 67 5.40 13.22 -1.80
CA ARG A 67 4.59 14.31 -1.22
C ARG A 67 3.95 13.96 0.12
N GLY A 68 3.93 12.70 0.50
CA GLY A 68 3.22 12.20 1.66
C GLY A 68 2.22 11.11 1.30
N GLY A 69 1.34 10.79 2.24
CA GLY A 69 0.34 9.76 2.03
C GLY A 69 -0.56 9.50 3.24
N ALA A 70 -1.49 8.56 3.08
CA ALA A 70 -2.42 8.10 4.09
C ALA A 70 -2.07 6.68 4.58
N ILE A 71 -2.51 6.34 5.79
CA ILE A 71 -2.41 5.01 6.39
C ILE A 71 -3.78 4.62 6.92
N LEU A 72 -4.27 3.45 6.52
CA LEU A 72 -5.50 2.83 7.00
C LEU A 72 -5.19 1.47 7.61
N PRO A 73 -6.03 0.96 8.53
CA PRO A 73 -5.92 -0.43 8.96
C PRO A 73 -6.23 -1.38 7.79
N GLY A 74 -5.40 -2.40 7.59
CA GLY A 74 -5.69 -3.47 6.63
C GLY A 74 -6.84 -4.36 7.09
N LEU A 75 -7.29 -5.26 6.21
CA LEU A 75 -8.46 -6.11 6.45
C LEU A 75 -8.32 -6.94 7.73
N ARG A 76 -7.14 -7.53 7.93
CA ARG A 76 -6.83 -8.33 9.13
C ARG A 76 -6.86 -7.50 10.41
N LEU A 77 -6.32 -6.28 10.39
CA LEU A 77 -6.36 -5.39 11.56
C LEU A 77 -7.79 -4.97 11.89
N GLN A 78 -8.61 -4.66 10.89
CA GLN A 78 -10.02 -4.32 11.09
C GLN A 78 -10.79 -5.51 11.69
N ALA A 79 -10.62 -6.72 11.14
CA ALA A 79 -11.26 -7.93 11.67
C ALA A 79 -10.83 -8.24 13.11
N ALA A 80 -9.52 -8.10 13.41
CA ALA A 80 -9.01 -8.28 14.77
C ALA A 80 -9.60 -7.27 15.76
N ALA A 81 -9.79 -6.01 15.35
CA ALA A 81 -10.42 -4.99 16.17
C ALA A 81 -11.89 -5.33 16.47
N MET A 82 -12.63 -5.86 15.49
CA MET A 82 -14.02 -6.32 15.69
C MET A 82 -14.10 -7.51 16.64
N LYS A 83 -13.18 -8.47 16.52
CA LYS A 83 -13.05 -9.59 17.47
C LYS A 83 -12.76 -9.08 18.89
N HIS A 84 -11.86 -8.12 19.04
CA HIS A 84 -11.56 -7.50 20.33
C HIS A 84 -12.79 -6.81 20.95
N ALA A 85 -13.68 -6.25 20.11
CA ALA A 85 -14.94 -5.66 20.54
C ALA A 85 -16.05 -6.69 20.86
N GLY A 86 -15.76 -8.00 20.78
CA GLY A 86 -16.69 -9.08 21.12
C GLY A 86 -17.53 -9.62 19.95
N LEU A 87 -17.19 -9.27 18.70
CA LEU A 87 -17.85 -9.82 17.52
C LEU A 87 -17.21 -11.16 17.09
N PRO A 88 -17.92 -11.98 16.28
CA PRO A 88 -17.35 -13.20 15.70
C PRO A 88 -16.07 -12.92 14.91
N GLU A 89 -15.18 -13.89 14.91
CA GLU A 89 -13.94 -13.84 14.14
C GLU A 89 -14.24 -13.94 12.63
N LEU A 90 -13.72 -12.97 11.88
CA LEU A 90 -13.72 -12.96 10.43
C LEU A 90 -12.28 -13.19 9.96
N GLU A 91 -12.05 -14.25 9.19
CA GLU A 91 -10.74 -14.61 8.65
C GLU A 91 -10.85 -14.85 7.14
N PRO A 92 -9.76 -14.66 6.38
CA PRO A 92 -9.71 -15.07 4.99
C PRO A 92 -9.67 -16.60 4.87
N ASP A 93 -10.04 -17.10 3.69
CA ASP A 93 -9.98 -18.52 3.40
C ASP A 93 -8.53 -19.04 3.21
N ALA A 94 -8.40 -20.34 2.89
CA ALA A 94 -7.10 -20.97 2.67
C ALA A 94 -6.31 -20.36 1.50
N ALA A 95 -6.98 -19.70 0.55
CA ALA A 95 -6.37 -18.97 -0.56
C ALA A 95 -6.08 -17.50 -0.23
N GLN A 96 -6.25 -17.09 1.04
CA GLN A 96 -6.12 -15.70 1.51
C GLN A 96 -7.15 -14.73 0.92
N VAL A 97 -8.30 -15.25 0.46
CA VAL A 97 -9.40 -14.42 -0.02
C VAL A 97 -10.33 -14.10 1.14
N TRP A 98 -10.64 -12.81 1.34
CA TRP A 98 -11.56 -12.39 2.39
C TRP A 98 -13.00 -12.68 1.97
N PRO A 99 -13.86 -13.14 2.89
CA PRO A 99 -15.29 -13.26 2.64
C PRO A 99 -15.85 -11.90 2.24
N SER A 100 -16.64 -11.86 1.18
CA SER A 100 -17.32 -10.66 0.70
C SER A 100 -18.80 -10.95 0.48
N ALA A 101 -19.66 -9.98 0.79
CA ALA A 101 -21.07 -10.06 0.44
C ALA A 101 -21.27 -9.88 -1.07
N THR A 102 -22.35 -10.44 -1.61
CA THR A 102 -22.70 -10.32 -3.03
C THR A 102 -23.85 -9.33 -3.26
N GLU A 103 -24.68 -9.08 -2.24
CA GLU A 103 -25.79 -8.14 -2.30
C GLU A 103 -25.34 -6.69 -2.14
N ALA A 104 -26.07 -5.76 -2.78
CA ALA A 104 -25.79 -4.33 -2.72
C ALA A 104 -24.31 -3.97 -3.03
N ASN A 105 -23.72 -4.65 -4.02
CA ASN A 105 -22.29 -4.52 -4.37
C ASN A 105 -21.35 -4.82 -3.19
N GLY A 106 -21.71 -5.76 -2.33
CA GLY A 106 -20.91 -6.21 -1.20
C GLY A 106 -21.07 -5.40 0.09
N ALA A 107 -22.04 -4.47 0.16
CA ALA A 107 -22.24 -3.63 1.33
C ALA A 107 -23.35 -4.10 2.29
N LEU A 108 -24.10 -5.16 1.95
CA LEU A 108 -25.22 -5.63 2.76
C LEU A 108 -24.97 -7.04 3.33
N GLY A 109 -25.00 -7.14 4.66
CA GLY A 109 -24.96 -8.40 5.40
C GLY A 109 -26.25 -8.66 6.17
N THR A 110 -26.70 -9.91 6.20
CA THR A 110 -27.99 -10.33 6.79
C THR A 110 -27.88 -11.07 8.13
N ASN A 111 -26.66 -11.24 8.62
CA ASN A 111 -26.33 -11.70 9.97
C ASN A 111 -25.00 -11.06 10.39
N THR A 112 -24.58 -11.22 11.65
CA THR A 112 -23.39 -10.54 12.18
C THR A 112 -22.11 -10.86 11.38
N LEU A 113 -21.88 -12.12 11.01
CA LEU A 113 -20.70 -12.51 10.26
C LEU A 113 -20.74 -11.93 8.83
N HIS A 114 -21.91 -11.98 8.18
CA HIS A 114 -22.10 -11.35 6.86
C HIS A 114 -21.99 -9.83 6.93
N ALA A 115 -22.42 -9.19 8.02
CA ALA A 115 -22.29 -7.73 8.19
C ALA A 115 -20.82 -7.32 8.33
N LEU A 116 -19.99 -8.13 9.00
CA LEU A 116 -18.53 -7.96 9.04
C LEU A 116 -17.91 -8.15 7.65
N ALA A 117 -18.27 -9.24 6.97
CA ALA A 117 -17.80 -9.57 5.62
C ALA A 117 -18.25 -8.56 4.55
N ALA A 118 -19.37 -7.87 4.79
CA ALA A 118 -19.82 -6.77 3.95
C ALA A 118 -19.07 -5.47 4.28
N GLY A 119 -19.03 -5.10 5.56
CA GLY A 119 -18.52 -3.80 5.99
C GLY A 119 -17.01 -3.64 5.82
N ILE A 120 -16.21 -4.61 6.24
CA ILE A 120 -14.75 -4.46 6.30
C ILE A 120 -14.13 -4.35 4.90
N PRO A 121 -14.35 -5.29 3.96
CA PRO A 121 -13.78 -5.20 2.63
C PRO A 121 -14.33 -4.00 1.85
N PHE A 122 -15.64 -3.73 1.95
CA PHE A 122 -16.25 -2.60 1.25
C PHE A 122 -15.70 -1.25 1.73
N ALA A 123 -15.58 -1.06 3.04
CA ALA A 123 -15.00 0.17 3.60
C ALA A 123 -13.54 0.34 3.20
N ALA A 124 -12.73 -0.72 3.25
CA ALA A 124 -11.34 -0.68 2.81
C ALA A 124 -11.24 -0.29 1.32
N GLN A 125 -12.03 -0.93 0.45
CA GLN A 125 -12.05 -0.61 -0.98
C GLN A 125 -12.45 0.84 -1.25
N LYS A 126 -13.55 1.31 -0.65
CA LYS A 126 -14.09 2.65 -0.91
C LYS A 126 -13.26 3.77 -0.32
N SER A 127 -12.71 3.57 0.88
CA SER A 127 -11.80 4.56 1.48
C SER A 127 -10.51 4.69 0.68
N THR A 128 -9.91 3.57 0.24
CA THR A 128 -8.74 3.57 -0.63
C THR A 128 -9.03 4.26 -1.97
N GLU A 129 -10.17 3.94 -2.60
CA GLU A 129 -10.61 4.58 -3.85
C GLU A 129 -10.75 6.09 -3.69
N ALA A 130 -11.40 6.54 -2.61
CA ALA A 130 -11.64 7.96 -2.36
C ALA A 130 -10.32 8.72 -2.15
N ILE A 131 -9.42 8.20 -1.31
CA ILE A 131 -8.12 8.84 -1.05
C ILE A 131 -7.28 8.89 -2.33
N ALA A 132 -7.23 7.81 -3.11
CA ALA A 132 -6.50 7.78 -4.37
C ALA A 132 -7.07 8.81 -5.38
N ARG A 133 -8.39 9.03 -5.41
CA ARG A 133 -9.02 10.09 -6.22
C ARG A 133 -8.56 11.48 -5.79
N GLU A 134 -8.50 11.76 -4.49
CA GLU A 134 -7.98 13.04 -3.98
C GLU A 134 -6.52 13.25 -4.38
N PHE A 135 -5.68 12.21 -4.31
CA PHE A 135 -4.28 12.31 -4.72
C PHE A 135 -4.12 12.51 -6.22
N LYS A 136 -4.95 11.85 -7.04
CA LYS A 136 -5.02 12.11 -8.48
C LYS A 136 -5.54 13.51 -8.80
N ALA A 137 -6.39 14.12 -7.97
CA ALA A 137 -6.79 15.51 -8.17
C ALA A 137 -5.61 16.48 -7.92
N LEU A 138 -4.71 16.13 -6.98
CA LEU A 138 -3.47 16.88 -6.72
C LEU A 138 -2.39 16.67 -7.80
N ASP A 139 -2.40 15.52 -8.47
CA ASP A 139 -1.51 15.19 -9.58
C ASP A 139 -2.23 14.29 -10.61
N PRO A 140 -2.90 14.89 -11.63
CA PRO A 140 -3.69 14.14 -12.61
C PRO A 140 -2.88 13.18 -13.47
N CYS A 141 -1.56 13.38 -13.57
CA CYS A 141 -0.65 12.52 -14.30
C CYS A 141 -0.28 11.26 -13.52
N ALA A 142 -0.61 11.19 -12.22
CA ALA A 142 -0.23 10.07 -11.37
C ALA A 142 -0.88 8.76 -11.82
N GLN A 143 -0.04 7.77 -12.11
CA GLN A 143 -0.45 6.39 -12.37
C GLN A 143 -0.75 5.69 -11.04
N VAL A 144 -1.79 4.86 -10.99
CA VAL A 144 -2.13 4.12 -9.77
C VAL A 144 -1.44 2.77 -9.80
N ILE A 145 -0.67 2.46 -8.75
CA ILE A 145 0.01 1.19 -8.56
C ILE A 145 -0.55 0.55 -7.30
N ILE A 146 -0.80 -0.77 -7.34
CA ILE A 146 -1.28 -1.52 -6.19
C ILE A 146 -0.32 -2.68 -5.93
N THR A 147 0.07 -2.87 -4.68
CA THR A 147 0.94 -3.94 -4.21
C THR A 147 0.43 -4.48 -2.86
N GLY A 148 1.14 -5.44 -2.28
CA GLY A 148 0.78 -6.07 -1.01
C GLY A 148 -0.04 -7.36 -1.17
N GLY A 149 -0.14 -8.13 -0.08
CA GLY A 149 -0.80 -9.44 -0.07
C GLY A 149 -2.31 -9.39 -0.32
N ASP A 150 -2.96 -8.30 0.09
CA ASP A 150 -4.39 -8.09 -0.08
C ASP A 150 -4.72 -7.31 -1.37
N ALA A 151 -3.74 -7.03 -2.23
CA ALA A 151 -3.90 -6.20 -3.45
C ALA A 151 -5.06 -6.62 -4.35
N HIS A 152 -5.31 -7.92 -4.46
CA HIS A 152 -6.37 -8.50 -5.29
C HIS A 152 -7.78 -8.04 -4.89
N HIS A 153 -8.00 -7.60 -3.65
CA HIS A 153 -9.27 -7.01 -3.22
C HIS A 153 -9.53 -5.63 -3.84
N PHE A 154 -8.50 -5.01 -4.41
CA PHE A 154 -8.55 -3.70 -5.02
C PHE A 154 -8.48 -3.76 -6.55
N ASP A 155 -8.62 -4.95 -7.15
CA ASP A 155 -8.68 -5.10 -8.59
C ASP A 155 -9.87 -4.30 -9.18
N GLY A 156 -9.58 -3.51 -10.21
CA GLY A 156 -10.58 -2.65 -10.86
C GLY A 156 -11.01 -1.42 -10.06
N VAL A 157 -10.43 -1.16 -8.89
CA VAL A 157 -10.75 0.04 -8.09
C VAL A 157 -10.50 1.31 -8.90
N GLY A 158 -11.50 2.19 -8.91
CA GLY A 158 -11.47 3.47 -9.62
C GLY A 158 -11.40 3.39 -11.16
N GLY A 159 -11.43 2.19 -11.74
CA GLY A 159 -11.28 1.98 -13.19
C GLY A 159 -9.90 2.34 -13.73
N TRP A 160 -8.89 2.46 -12.87
CA TRP A 160 -7.54 2.82 -13.28
C TRP A 160 -6.82 1.61 -13.88
N ARG A 161 -5.93 1.88 -14.84
CA ARG A 161 -4.92 0.88 -15.23
C ARG A 161 -3.95 0.75 -14.07
N THR A 162 -4.17 -0.26 -13.26
CA THR A 162 -3.29 -0.61 -12.14
C THR A 162 -2.19 -1.53 -12.65
N PHE A 163 -0.97 -1.31 -12.17
CA PHE A 163 0.07 -2.32 -12.24
C PHE A 163 0.13 -2.99 -10.87
N ALA A 164 -0.28 -4.26 -10.83
CA ALA A 164 -0.07 -5.10 -9.66
C ALA A 164 1.39 -5.59 -9.67
N ASP A 165 2.21 -5.11 -8.74
CA ASP A 165 3.56 -5.62 -8.54
C ASP A 165 3.71 -6.11 -7.09
N PRO A 166 3.54 -7.40 -6.82
CA PRO A 166 3.56 -7.93 -5.46
C PRO A 166 4.93 -7.81 -4.78
N ASN A 167 5.98 -7.52 -5.55
CA ASN A 167 7.35 -7.42 -5.04
C ASN A 167 7.86 -5.98 -5.03
N LEU A 168 7.01 -4.97 -5.25
CA LEU A 168 7.44 -3.57 -5.39
C LEU A 168 8.35 -3.09 -4.25
N VAL A 169 7.98 -3.42 -3.00
CA VAL A 169 8.80 -3.11 -1.81
C VAL A 169 10.15 -3.84 -1.87
N LEU A 170 10.14 -5.13 -2.22
CA LEU A 170 11.35 -5.93 -2.34
C LEU A 170 12.27 -5.46 -3.47
N GLN A 171 11.70 -5.02 -4.59
CA GLN A 171 12.43 -4.42 -5.71
C GLN A 171 13.11 -3.12 -5.27
N GLY A 172 12.39 -2.24 -4.57
CA GLY A 172 12.96 -1.02 -4.00
C GLY A 172 14.13 -1.30 -3.06
N CYS A 173 13.96 -2.26 -2.14
CA CYS A 173 15.03 -2.72 -1.25
C CYS A 173 16.24 -3.27 -2.03
N ALA A 174 16.01 -4.09 -3.06
CA ALA A 174 17.08 -4.67 -3.89
C ALA A 174 17.84 -3.59 -4.67
N THR A 175 17.16 -2.57 -5.20
CA THR A 175 17.82 -1.44 -5.87
C THR A 175 18.73 -0.67 -4.92
N LEU A 176 18.23 -0.36 -3.72
CA LEU A 176 19.02 0.33 -2.69
C LEU A 176 20.24 -0.48 -2.24
N LEU A 177 20.16 -1.81 -2.25
CA LEU A 177 21.26 -2.72 -1.94
C LEU A 177 22.33 -2.77 -3.06
N ASN A 178 21.90 -2.95 -4.31
CA ASN A 178 22.82 -3.12 -5.44
C ASN A 178 23.60 -1.84 -5.76
N GLU A 179 23.00 -0.66 -5.59
CA GLU A 179 23.69 0.63 -5.81
C GLU A 179 24.84 0.88 -4.80
N ARG A 180 24.87 0.17 -3.67
CA ARG A 180 25.89 0.31 -2.62
C ARG A 180 26.99 -0.74 -2.67
N ASN A 181 26.81 -1.81 -3.43
CA ASN A 181 27.78 -2.88 -3.67
C ASN A 181 27.86 -3.18 -5.18
N PRO A 182 28.44 -2.26 -6.00
CA PRO A 182 28.58 -2.44 -7.44
C PRO A 182 29.53 -3.58 -7.84
#